data_AF-A0A851ZZ96-F1
#
_entry.id   AF-A0A851ZZ96-F1
#
_cell.length_a   1.000
_cell.length_b   1.000
_cell.length_c   1.000
_cell.angle_alpha   90.00
_cell.angle_beta   90.00
_cell.angle_gamma   90.00
#
_symmetry.space_group_name_H-M   'P 1'
#
loop_
_entity.id
_entity.type
_entity.pdbx_description
1 polymer ?
#
loop_
_entity_poly.entity_id
_entity_poly.type
_entity_poly.pdbx_seq_one_letter_code
_entity_poly.pdbx_strand_id
1 'polypeptide(L)'
;QLCVKFIKDTLSVEQVCEALQAAVTYGQVDLQQHCLAFIEGCTAAVVRTQGFRELSDVVLARVLRSDRLAVDELDLVQAVREWAHVSSAVLERPVPEVAALPVRELRLPLLAPSELVTLESHNQQDLLIPVENIAAAWRAHALRRGSGVPSRLCRPRRGTRPRDHHRHLEPHAK
;
A
#
# COMPACT_ATOMS: atom_id res chain seq x y z
N GLN A 1 22.69 1.84 21.22
CA GLN A 1 22.35 2.93 20.28
C GLN A 1 23.25 3.01 19.04
N LEU A 2 24.47 2.46 19.04
CA LEU A 2 25.35 2.44 17.85
C LEU A 2 24.75 1.77 16.61
N CYS A 3 24.02 0.66 16.75
CA CYS A 3 23.42 -0.04 15.62
C CYS A 3 22.36 0.80 14.89
N VAL A 4 21.56 1.58 15.61
CA VAL A 4 20.54 2.45 15.00
C VAL A 4 21.20 3.58 14.21
N LYS A 5 22.28 4.17 14.73
CA LYS A 5 23.04 5.21 14.03
C LYS A 5 23.69 4.65 12.76
N PHE A 6 24.33 3.49 12.87
CA PHE A 6 24.94 2.83 11.71
C PHE A 6 23.91 2.49 10.62
N ILE A 7 22.77 1.90 10.99
CA ILE A 7 21.70 1.59 10.02
C ILE A 7 21.19 2.84 9.31
N LYS A 8 21.05 3.97 10.03
CA LYS A 8 20.66 5.24 9.42
C LYS A 8 21.70 5.76 8.43
N ASP A 9 22.99 5.56 8.72
CA ASP A 9 24.10 6.04 7.90
C ASP A 9 24.38 5.14 6.67
N THR A 10 23.96 3.86 6.70
CA THR A 10 24.20 2.88 5.63
C THR A 10 22.94 2.39 4.93
N LEU A 11 21.78 3.02 5.17
CA LEU A 11 20.50 2.56 4.65
C LEU A 11 20.48 2.59 3.12
N SER A 12 20.11 1.47 2.50
CA SER A 12 19.99 1.32 1.06
C SER A 12 18.59 0.85 0.65
N VAL A 13 18.28 0.98 -0.64
CA VAL A 13 16.99 0.53 -1.22
C VAL A 13 16.75 -0.97 -0.98
N GLU A 14 17.82 -1.78 -1.01
CA GLU A 14 17.71 -3.22 -0.79
C GLU A 14 17.46 -3.58 0.69
N GLN A 15 18.02 -2.81 1.63
CA GLN A 15 18.03 -3.16 3.06
C GLN A 15 16.94 -2.46 3.88
N VAL A 16 16.30 -1.42 3.33
CA VAL A 16 15.37 -0.59 4.11
C VAL A 16 14.14 -1.36 4.61
N CYS A 17 13.65 -2.34 3.85
CA CYS A 17 12.51 -3.16 4.25
C CYS A 17 12.86 -4.05 5.45
N GLU A 18 14.02 -4.72 5.43
CA GLU A 18 14.52 -5.51 6.56
C GLU A 18 14.73 -4.65 7.81
N ALA A 19 15.34 -3.46 7.63
CA ALA A 19 15.56 -2.51 8.71
C ALA A 19 14.24 -2.01 9.31
N LEU A 20 13.23 -1.72 8.48
CA LEU A 20 11.90 -1.33 8.94
C LEU A 20 11.22 -2.47 9.70
N GLN A 21 11.28 -3.70 9.19
CA GLN A 21 10.69 -4.86 9.83
C GLN A 21 11.32 -5.11 11.20
N ALA A 22 12.64 -5.08 11.31
CA ALA A 22 13.34 -5.14 12.60
C ALA A 22 12.91 -3.99 13.53
N ALA A 23 12.82 -2.76 13.02
CA ALA A 23 12.42 -1.61 13.81
C ALA A 23 10.98 -1.73 14.35
N VAL A 24 10.06 -2.33 13.57
CA VAL A 24 8.70 -2.62 14.02
C VAL A 24 8.70 -3.72 15.08
N THR A 25 9.40 -4.83 14.84
CA THR A 25 9.50 -5.97 15.78
C THR A 25 10.07 -5.56 17.14
N TYR A 26 11.09 -4.70 17.16
CA TYR A 26 11.74 -4.24 18.39
C TYR A 26 11.20 -2.91 18.93
N GLY A 27 10.09 -2.40 18.39
CA GLY A 27 9.44 -1.17 18.89
C GLY A 27 10.30 0.11 18.77
N GLN A 28 11.26 0.14 17.84
CA GLN A 28 12.20 1.25 17.66
C GLN A 28 11.57 2.39 16.83
N VAL A 29 10.74 3.22 17.47
CA VAL A 29 9.93 4.26 16.79
C VAL A 29 10.77 5.20 15.92
N ASP A 30 11.91 5.70 16.40
CA ASP A 30 12.77 6.62 15.65
C ASP A 30 13.38 5.98 14.40
N LEU A 31 13.67 4.68 14.46
CA LEU A 31 14.17 3.93 13.31
C LEU A 31 13.04 3.63 12.34
N GLN A 32 11.84 3.29 12.82
CA GLN A 32 10.66 3.11 11.97
C GLN A 32 10.35 4.38 11.15
N GLN A 33 10.36 5.54 11.79
CA GLN A 33 10.11 6.81 11.10
C GLN A 33 11.18 7.12 10.06
N HIS A 34 12.45 6.85 10.39
CA HIS A 34 13.56 7.07 9.47
C HIS A 34 13.48 6.12 8.26
N CYS A 35 13.25 4.83 8.46
CA CYS A 35 13.09 3.86 7.37
C CYS A 35 11.87 4.21 6.51
N LEU A 36 10.74 4.60 7.13
CA LEU A 36 9.55 5.01 6.38
C LEU A 36 9.82 6.26 5.53
N ALA A 37 10.48 7.27 6.07
CA ALA A 37 10.86 8.47 5.33
C ALA A 37 11.78 8.15 4.14
N PHE A 38 12.70 7.20 4.30
CA PHE A 38 13.54 6.71 3.21
C PHE A 38 12.69 6.03 2.12
N ILE A 39 11.79 5.11 2.49
CA ILE A 39 10.87 4.44 1.55
C ILE A 39 10.01 5.45 0.81
N GLU A 40 9.49 6.48 1.48
CA GLU A 40 8.70 7.56 0.86
C GLU A 40 9.49 8.31 -0.23
N GLY A 41 10.82 8.45 -0.06
CA GLY A 41 11.71 9.10 -1.02
C GLY A 41 12.08 8.25 -2.23
N CYS A 42 11.98 6.92 -2.13
CA CYS A 42 12.41 5.99 -3.18
C CYS A 42 11.41 4.84 -3.41
N THR A 43 10.11 5.08 -3.21
CA THR A 43 9.10 4.02 -3.16
C THR A 43 9.10 3.14 -4.41
N ALA A 44 9.16 3.74 -5.60
CA ALA A 44 9.18 3.01 -6.86
C ALA A 44 10.38 2.05 -7.01
N ALA A 45 11.52 2.35 -6.37
CA ALA A 45 12.66 1.43 -6.33
C ALA A 45 12.44 0.34 -5.29
N VAL A 46 12.00 0.71 -4.07
CA VAL A 46 11.78 -0.21 -2.96
C VAL A 46 10.73 -1.27 -3.28
N VAL A 47 9.60 -0.94 -3.90
CA VAL A 47 8.53 -1.92 -4.19
C VAL A 47 8.95 -3.04 -5.14
N ARG A 48 10.10 -2.88 -5.83
CA ARG A 48 10.66 -3.88 -6.75
C ARG A 48 11.72 -4.78 -6.10
N THR A 49 12.16 -4.47 -4.88
CA THR A 49 13.22 -5.23 -4.21
C THR A 49 12.70 -6.53 -3.65
N GLN A 50 13.62 -7.47 -3.41
CA GLN A 50 13.32 -8.69 -2.68
C GLN A 50 12.85 -8.38 -1.25
N GLY A 51 13.50 -7.44 -0.57
CA GLY A 51 13.14 -7.05 0.80
C GLY A 51 11.68 -6.57 0.92
N PHE A 52 11.11 -5.92 -0.10
CA PHE A 52 9.68 -5.58 -0.10
C PHE A 52 8.77 -6.81 -0.20
N ARG A 53 9.14 -7.80 -1.03
CA ARG A 53 8.38 -9.05 -1.20
C ARG A 53 8.38 -9.92 0.07
N GLU A 54 9.35 -9.73 0.95
CA GLU A 54 9.53 -10.51 2.18
C GLU A 54 8.98 -9.82 3.43
N LEU A 55 8.44 -8.60 3.30
CA LEU A 55 7.80 -7.90 4.42
C LEU A 55 6.66 -8.72 5.01
N SER A 56 6.51 -8.68 6.34
CA SER A 56 5.27 -9.16 6.96
C SER A 56 4.08 -8.30 6.58
N ASP A 57 2.89 -8.89 6.60
CA ASP A 57 1.60 -8.24 6.37
C ASP A 57 1.40 -6.97 7.23
N VAL A 58 1.79 -7.02 8.51
CA VAL A 58 1.72 -5.89 9.45
C VAL A 58 2.63 -4.73 9.03
N VAL A 59 3.85 -5.03 8.58
CA VAL A 59 4.83 -4.00 8.18
C VAL A 59 4.44 -3.41 6.83
N LEU A 60 4.03 -4.25 5.88
CA LEU A 60 3.53 -3.81 4.58
C LEU A 60 2.29 -2.90 4.74
N ALA A 61 1.31 -3.29 5.56
CA ALA A 61 0.16 -2.45 5.85
C ALA A 61 0.58 -1.09 6.45
N ARG A 62 1.60 -1.06 7.33
CA ARG A 62 2.13 0.20 7.87
C ARG A 62 2.77 1.08 6.80
N VAL A 63 3.50 0.51 5.84
CA VAL A 63 4.05 1.27 4.69
C VAL A 63 2.90 1.87 3.86
N LEU A 64 1.90 1.05 3.51
CA LEU A 64 0.76 1.46 2.67
C LEU A 64 -0.10 2.55 3.31
N ARG A 65 -0.12 2.68 4.64
CA ARG A 65 -0.82 3.79 5.31
C ARG A 65 -0.24 5.17 5.01
N SER A 66 1.02 5.27 4.58
CA SER A 66 1.64 6.57 4.31
C SER A 66 0.99 7.28 3.12
N ASP A 67 0.66 8.55 3.31
CA ASP A 67 0.24 9.49 2.25
C ASP A 67 1.42 9.96 1.39
N ARG A 68 2.67 9.65 1.78
CA ARG A 68 3.87 10.24 1.15
C ARG A 68 4.59 9.31 0.19
N LEU A 69 4.05 8.12 -0.08
CA LEU A 69 4.62 7.20 -1.06
C LEU A 69 4.62 7.82 -2.45
N ALA A 70 5.78 7.78 -3.11
CA ALA A 70 5.99 8.37 -4.44
C ALA A 70 5.79 7.33 -5.56
N VAL A 71 4.60 6.71 -5.59
CA VAL A 71 4.20 5.70 -6.58
C VAL A 71 2.67 5.77 -6.80
N ASP A 72 2.20 5.38 -7.99
CA ASP A 72 0.76 5.40 -8.29
C ASP A 72 0.00 4.28 -7.56
N GLU A 73 -1.30 4.48 -7.36
CA GLU A 73 -2.17 3.50 -6.71
C GLU A 73 -2.26 2.19 -7.48
N LEU A 74 -2.29 2.23 -8.82
CA LEU A 74 -2.37 1.03 -9.64
C LEU A 74 -1.09 0.19 -9.51
N ASP A 75 0.07 0.86 -9.52
CA ASP A 75 1.37 0.23 -9.33
C ASP A 75 1.49 -0.41 -7.93
N LEU A 76 0.92 0.23 -6.89
CA LEU A 76 0.87 -0.34 -5.54
C LEU A 76 -0.08 -1.54 -5.43
N VAL A 77 -1.24 -1.52 -6.09
CA VAL A 77 -2.14 -2.69 -6.14
C VAL A 77 -1.39 -3.88 -6.75
N GLN A 78 -0.65 -3.66 -7.83
CA GLN A 78 0.14 -4.70 -8.47
C GLN A 78 1.26 -5.23 -7.56
N ALA A 79 2.01 -4.34 -6.91
CA ALA A 79 3.06 -4.73 -5.97
C ALA A 79 2.51 -5.56 -4.78
N VAL A 80 1.34 -5.20 -4.25
CA VAL A 80 0.68 -5.96 -3.18
C VAL A 80 0.17 -7.32 -3.68
N ARG A 81 -0.33 -7.39 -4.92
CA ARG A 81 -0.74 -8.67 -5.54
C ARG A 81 0.45 -9.62 -5.67
N GLU A 82 1.57 -9.14 -6.21
CA GLU A 82 2.81 -9.92 -6.32
C GLU A 82 3.32 -10.38 -4.95
N TRP A 83 3.37 -9.48 -3.97
CA TRP A 83 3.73 -9.81 -2.60
C TRP A 83 2.82 -10.90 -2.01
N ALA A 84 1.50 -10.80 -2.22
CA ALA A 84 0.53 -11.73 -1.66
C ALA A 84 0.65 -13.13 -2.27
N HIS A 85 0.94 -13.24 -3.56
CA HIS A 85 1.20 -14.55 -4.20
C HIS A 85 2.48 -15.20 -3.67
N VAL A 86 3.57 -14.44 -3.53
CA VAL A 86 4.82 -14.96 -2.96
C VAL A 86 4.60 -15.40 -1.51
N SER A 87 3.95 -14.56 -0.71
CA SER A 87 3.69 -14.86 0.70
C SER A 87 2.69 -16.01 0.89
N SER A 88 1.69 -16.13 0.00
CA SER A 88 0.77 -17.29 -0.03
C SER A 88 1.50 -18.59 -0.30
N ALA A 89 2.44 -18.60 -1.26
CA ALA A 89 3.26 -19.76 -1.56
C ALA A 89 4.21 -20.13 -0.40
N VAL A 90 4.82 -19.14 0.25
CA VAL A 90 5.76 -19.36 1.37
C VAL A 90 5.06 -19.80 2.65
N LEU A 91 3.89 -19.24 2.94
CA LEU A 91 3.13 -19.54 4.17
C LEU A 91 2.14 -20.69 4.02
N GLU A 92 1.98 -21.24 2.80
CA GLU A 92 1.00 -22.26 2.46
C GLU A 92 -0.43 -21.88 2.87
N ARG A 93 -0.77 -20.60 2.73
CA ARG A 93 -2.07 -20.01 3.09
C ARG A 93 -2.72 -19.34 1.89
N PRO A 94 -4.06 -19.29 1.79
CA PRO A 94 -4.74 -18.61 0.69
C PRO A 94 -4.35 -17.13 0.57
N VAL A 95 -4.22 -16.64 -0.67
CA VAL A 95 -3.94 -15.21 -0.98
C VAL A 95 -4.84 -14.23 -0.20
N PRO A 96 -6.18 -14.42 -0.13
CA PRO A 96 -7.04 -13.48 0.59
C PRO A 96 -6.75 -13.42 2.10
N GLU A 97 -6.31 -14.54 2.68
CA GLU A 97 -6.00 -14.64 4.10
C GLU A 97 -4.69 -13.91 4.44
N VAL A 98 -3.67 -14.07 3.59
CA VAL A 98 -2.36 -13.43 3.75
C VAL A 98 -2.45 -11.92 3.47
N ALA A 99 -3.26 -11.53 2.49
CA ALA A 99 -3.39 -10.14 2.06
C ALA A 99 -4.35 -9.30 2.92
N ALA A 100 -5.04 -9.90 3.90
CA ALA A 100 -6.12 -9.28 4.66
C ALA A 100 -5.75 -7.92 5.30
N LEU A 101 -4.52 -7.72 5.77
CA LEU A 101 -4.09 -6.43 6.32
C LEU A 101 -3.67 -5.43 5.23
N PRO A 102 -2.73 -5.76 4.31
CA PRO A 102 -2.30 -4.82 3.26
C PRO A 102 -3.44 -4.29 2.38
N VAL A 103 -4.40 -5.15 2.00
CA VAL A 103 -5.47 -4.75 1.05
C VAL A 103 -6.40 -3.69 1.60
N ARG A 104 -6.52 -3.57 2.94
CA ARG A 104 -7.34 -2.55 3.60
C ARG A 104 -6.77 -1.14 3.50
N GLU A 105 -5.50 -1.03 3.11
CA GLU A 105 -4.79 0.24 2.95
C GLU A 105 -4.62 0.64 1.47
N LEU A 106 -5.13 -0.16 0.53
CA LEU A 106 -5.20 0.19 -0.88
C LEU A 106 -6.30 1.23 -1.13
N ARG A 107 -6.00 2.26 -1.92
CA ARG A 107 -6.91 3.40 -2.14
C ARG A 107 -7.69 3.23 -3.43
N LEU A 108 -8.45 2.15 -3.51
CA LEU A 108 -9.22 1.78 -4.70
C LEU A 108 -10.13 2.89 -5.26
N PRO A 109 -10.78 3.76 -4.46
CA PRO A 109 -11.56 4.89 -5.01
C PRO A 109 -10.76 5.86 -5.86
N LEU A 110 -9.43 5.88 -5.72
CA LEU A 110 -8.57 6.75 -6.51
C LEU A 110 -8.27 6.19 -7.90
N LEU A 111 -8.55 4.91 -8.17
CA LEU A 111 -8.43 4.34 -9.50
C LEU A 111 -9.52 4.91 -10.42
N ALA A 112 -9.26 4.96 -11.73
CA ALA A 112 -10.24 5.33 -12.73
C ALA A 112 -11.23 4.16 -12.96
N PRO A 113 -12.45 4.42 -13.46
CA PRO A 113 -13.41 3.36 -13.77
C PRO A 113 -12.85 2.24 -14.66
N SER A 114 -12.06 2.59 -15.69
CA SER A 114 -11.42 1.60 -16.56
C SER A 114 -10.41 0.72 -15.80
N GLU A 115 -9.65 1.31 -14.87
CA GLU A 115 -8.70 0.58 -14.03
C GLU A 115 -9.41 -0.33 -13.02
N LEU A 116 -10.57 0.10 -12.48
CA LEU A 116 -11.40 -0.73 -11.59
C LEU A 116 -11.98 -1.94 -12.33
N VAL A 117 -12.41 -1.79 -13.59
CA VAL A 117 -12.88 -2.92 -14.41
C VAL A 117 -11.75 -3.95 -14.61
N THR A 118 -10.55 -3.48 -14.97
CA THR A 118 -9.38 -4.36 -15.11
C THR A 118 -9.02 -5.03 -13.79
N LEU A 119 -9.03 -4.28 -12.68
CA LEU A 119 -8.77 -4.79 -11.34
C LEU A 119 -9.77 -5.88 -10.95
N GLU A 120 -11.05 -5.69 -11.22
CA GLU A 120 -12.10 -6.67 -10.92
C GLU A 120 -11.93 -7.95 -11.73
N SER A 121 -11.57 -7.85 -13.02
CA SER A 121 -11.27 -9.01 -13.86
C SER A 121 -10.09 -9.83 -13.32
N HIS A 122 -9.00 -9.18 -12.91
CA HIS A 122 -7.88 -9.87 -12.27
C HIS A 122 -8.28 -10.47 -10.91
N ASN A 123 -9.11 -9.76 -10.14
CA ASN A 123 -9.56 -10.20 -8.83
C ASN A 123 -10.45 -11.45 -8.86
N GLN A 124 -11.09 -11.76 -9.99
CA GLN A 124 -11.82 -13.03 -10.18
C GLN A 124 -10.91 -14.26 -10.15
N GLN A 125 -9.60 -14.08 -10.38
CA GLN A 125 -8.64 -15.19 -10.44
C GLN A 125 -8.03 -15.51 -9.08
N ASP A 126 -7.64 -14.49 -8.31
CA ASP A 126 -6.90 -14.67 -7.05
C ASP A 126 -7.70 -14.27 -5.79
N LEU A 127 -8.86 -13.63 -5.96
CA LEU A 127 -9.72 -13.15 -4.88
C LEU A 127 -8.98 -12.25 -3.87
N LEU A 128 -7.91 -11.58 -4.30
CA LEU A 128 -7.02 -10.79 -3.44
C LEU A 128 -7.79 -9.73 -2.63
N ILE A 129 -8.68 -9.00 -3.30
CA ILE A 129 -9.39 -7.85 -2.78
C ILE A 129 -10.82 -8.28 -2.42
N PRO A 130 -11.27 -8.08 -1.17
CA PRO A 130 -12.64 -8.36 -0.79
C PRO A 130 -13.64 -7.58 -1.65
N VAL A 131 -14.74 -8.24 -2.03
CA VAL A 131 -15.74 -7.68 -2.96
C VAL A 131 -16.36 -6.38 -2.43
N GLU A 132 -16.48 -6.26 -1.11
CA GLU A 132 -16.97 -5.06 -0.44
C GLU A 132 -16.07 -3.85 -0.67
N ASN A 133 -14.76 -4.04 -0.81
CA ASN A 133 -13.81 -2.94 -1.07
C ASN A 133 -13.93 -2.46 -2.52
N ILE A 134 -14.11 -3.38 -3.47
CA ILE A 134 -14.36 -3.06 -4.88
C ILE A 134 -15.71 -2.34 -5.02
N ALA A 135 -16.76 -2.88 -4.38
CA ALA A 135 -18.09 -2.26 -4.38
C ALA A 135 -18.07 -0.86 -3.74
N ALA A 136 -17.27 -0.66 -2.69
CA ALA A 136 -17.10 0.64 -2.06
C ALA A 136 -16.40 1.65 -2.98
N ALA A 137 -15.39 1.23 -3.76
CA ALA A 137 -14.77 2.06 -4.78
C ALA A 137 -15.78 2.47 -5.86
N TRP A 138 -16.54 1.51 -6.40
CA TRP A 138 -17.59 1.79 -7.38
C TRP A 138 -18.66 2.75 -6.86
N ARG A 139 -19.08 2.58 -5.60
CA ARG A 139 -20.02 3.50 -4.95
C ARG A 139 -19.46 4.92 -4.89
N ALA A 140 -18.17 5.09 -4.59
CA ALA A 140 -17.54 6.41 -4.55
C ALA A 140 -17.58 7.11 -5.91
N HIS A 141 -17.36 6.37 -7.01
CA HIS A 141 -17.51 6.89 -8.37
C HIS A 141 -18.95 7.27 -8.70
N ALA A 142 -19.91 6.39 -8.42
CA ALA A 142 -21.31 6.60 -8.74
C ALA A 142 -21.90 7.80 -8.01
N LEU A 143 -21.58 7.95 -6.72
CA LEU A 143 -22.09 9.03 -5.88
C LEU A 143 -21.30 10.34 -6.04
N ARG A 144 -20.15 10.31 -6.75
CA ARG A 144 -19.20 11.43 -6.83
C ARG A 144 -18.88 12.01 -5.45
N ARG A 145 -18.78 11.13 -4.45
CA ARG A 145 -18.51 11.41 -3.03
C ARG A 145 -17.86 10.18 -2.42
N GLY A 146 -16.91 10.36 -1.50
CA GLY A 146 -16.34 9.26 -0.69
C GLY A 146 -17.30 8.63 0.34
N SER A 147 -18.62 8.66 0.11
CA SER A 147 -19.62 8.23 1.08
C SER A 147 -19.52 6.74 1.37
N GLY A 148 -19.26 6.38 2.63
CA GLY A 148 -19.11 5.00 3.09
C GLY A 148 -17.70 4.42 2.93
N VAL A 149 -16.74 5.20 2.41
CA VAL A 149 -15.32 4.83 2.39
C VAL A 149 -14.57 5.66 3.44
N PRO A 150 -13.63 5.08 4.21
CA PRO A 150 -12.78 5.86 5.10
C PRO A 150 -12.09 6.99 4.33
N SER A 151 -12.14 8.23 4.85
CA SER A 151 -11.59 9.42 4.20
C SER A 151 -10.13 9.26 3.78
N ARG A 152 -9.33 8.51 4.57
CA ARG A 152 -7.93 8.19 4.26
C ARG A 152 -7.74 7.46 2.93
N LEU A 153 -8.70 6.65 2.49
CA LEU A 153 -8.63 5.88 1.23
C LEU A 153 -9.09 6.72 0.03
N CYS A 154 -9.66 7.89 0.25
CA CYS A 154 -10.04 8.84 -0.80
C CYS A 154 -9.00 9.95 -0.98
N ARG A 155 -7.93 9.96 -0.17
CA ARG A 155 -6.89 10.98 -0.20
C ARG A 155 -5.74 10.52 -1.10
N PRO A 156 -5.32 11.27 -2.12
CA PRO A 156 -4.18 10.91 -2.95
C PRO A 156 -2.88 10.74 -2.14
N ARG A 157 -2.06 9.76 -2.49
CA ARG A 157 -0.65 9.70 -2.07
C ARG A 157 0.16 10.68 -2.91
N ARG A 158 1.37 11.04 -2.44
CA ARG A 158 2.30 11.93 -3.14
C ARG A 158 2.53 11.53 -4.60
N GLY A 159 2.62 10.23 -4.89
CA GLY A 159 2.84 9.72 -6.24
C GLY A 159 1.58 9.33 -7.02
N THR A 160 0.38 9.53 -6.47
CA THR A 160 -0.87 9.21 -7.17
C THR A 160 -0.99 10.07 -8.43
N ARG A 161 -1.17 9.42 -9.59
CA ARG A 161 -1.41 10.11 -10.85
C ARG A 161 -2.77 10.80 -10.83
N PRO A 162 -2.86 12.06 -11.28
CA PRO A 162 -4.12 12.80 -11.27
C PRO A 162 -5.13 12.14 -12.21
N ARG A 163 -6.39 12.01 -11.76
CA ARG A 163 -7.51 11.53 -12.55
C ARG A 163 -8.69 12.48 -12.39
N ASP A 164 -9.51 12.65 -13.43
CA ASP A 164 -10.57 13.67 -13.48
C ASP A 164 -11.60 13.61 -12.36
N HIS A 165 -11.85 12.42 -11.79
CA HIS A 165 -12.83 12.24 -10.73
C HIS A 165 -12.30 12.58 -9.33
N HIS A 166 -10.99 12.77 -9.16
CA HIS A 166 -10.38 13.06 -7.85
C HIS A 166 -10.94 14.34 -7.21
N ARG A 167 -11.32 15.33 -8.02
CA ARG A 167 -11.99 16.57 -7.56
C ARG A 167 -13.29 16.34 -6.77
N HIS A 168 -13.90 15.17 -6.92
CA HIS A 168 -15.15 14.80 -6.24
C HIS A 168 -14.90 13.96 -4.97
N LEU A 169 -13.67 13.50 -4.76
CA LEU A 169 -13.27 12.68 -3.62
C LEU A 169 -12.65 13.50 -2.49
N GLU A 170 -12.15 14.70 -2.80
CA GLU A 170 -11.72 15.69 -1.82
C GLU A 170 -12.87 15.95 -0.84
N PRO A 171 -12.68 15.72 0.47
CA PRO A 171 -13.67 16.16 1.44
C PRO A 171 -13.75 17.68 1.34
N HIS A 172 -14.93 18.20 0.97
CA HIS A 172 -15.21 19.62 1.17
C HIS A 172 -14.95 19.92 2.63
N ALA A 173 -13.88 20.67 2.92
CA ALA A 173 -13.67 21.24 4.23
C ALA A 173 -14.93 22.04 4.57
N LYS A 174 -15.68 21.55 5.55
CA LYS A 174 -16.69 22.33 6.25
C LYS A 174 -16.06 22.81 7.54
#